data_AF-A0A932HY95-F1
#
_entry.id   AF-A0A932HY95-F1
#
_cell.length_a   1.000
_cell.length_b   1.000
_cell.length_c   1.000
_cell.angle_alpha   90.00
_cell.angle_beta   90.00
_cell.angle_gamma   90.00
#
_symmetry.space_group_name_H-M   'P 1'
#
loop_
_entity.id
_entity.type
_entity.pdbx_description
1 polymer ?
#
loop_
_entity_poly.entity_id
_entity_poly.type
_entity_poly.pdbx_seq_one_letter_code
_entity_poly.pdbx_strand_id
1 'polypeptide(L)'
;MSDIPRVFREGGLHQMADLLVNPARSGIYLTRGRIRRMAREMGLRPGVQGRARMLENLFREAGLEGRAPELLGRLDAEAAAMIEDCRAWTRACPPAKAAWKDWIARARELRRHLREARRAAEKMQSSSQ
;
A
#
# COMPACT_ATOMS: atom_id res chain seq x y z
N MET A 1 15.06 -9.54 7.63
CA MET A 1 13.66 -9.62 8.12
C MET A 1 12.90 -8.42 7.57
N SER A 2 11.60 -8.57 7.29
CA SER A 2 10.76 -7.50 6.74
C SER A 2 10.41 -6.46 7.80
N ASP A 3 10.53 -5.17 7.47
CA ASP A 3 10.18 -4.06 8.38
C ASP A 3 8.67 -3.81 8.49
N ILE A 4 7.87 -4.47 7.65
CA ILE A 4 6.42 -4.20 7.51
C ILE A 4 5.69 -4.30 8.87
N PRO A 5 5.84 -5.37 9.67
CA PRO A 5 5.09 -5.48 10.93
C PRO A 5 5.46 -4.40 11.94
N ARG A 6 6.73 -3.96 11.95
CA ARG A 6 7.21 -2.90 12.84
C ARG A 6 6.60 -1.56 12.46
N VAL A 7 6.63 -1.20 11.18
CA VAL A 7 6.07 0.07 10.69
C VAL A 7 4.56 0.16 10.95
N PHE A 8 3.80 -0.92 10.79
CA PHE A 8 2.36 -0.90 11.05
C PHE A 8 1.99 -0.84 12.54
N ARG A 9 2.86 -1.28 13.45
CA ARG A 9 2.61 -1.26 14.90
C ARG A 9 3.12 -0.01 15.60
N GLU A 10 4.29 0.47 15.19
CA GLU A 10 5.05 1.51 15.90
C GLU A 10 5.34 2.74 15.02
N GLY A 11 5.11 2.63 13.72
CA GLY A 11 5.43 3.68 12.76
C GLY A 11 4.36 4.76 12.69
N GLY A 12 4.79 5.97 12.34
CA GLY A 12 3.90 7.04 11.91
C GLY A 12 3.60 6.99 10.41
N LEU A 13 2.78 7.94 9.97
CA LEU A 13 2.34 8.02 8.57
C LEU A 13 3.50 8.19 7.58
N HIS A 14 4.52 8.95 7.97
CA HIS A 14 5.73 9.14 7.19
C HIS A 14 6.47 7.81 6.94
N GLN A 15 6.71 7.03 8.01
CA GLN A 15 7.37 5.73 7.91
C GLN A 15 6.56 4.73 7.07
N MET A 16 5.23 4.78 7.17
CA MET A 16 4.34 3.95 6.33
C MET A 16 4.42 4.37 4.85
N ALA A 17 4.37 5.67 4.55
CA ALA A 17 4.49 6.16 3.19
C ALA A 17 5.86 5.78 2.57
N ASP A 18 6.95 5.96 3.32
CA ASP A 18 8.31 5.59 2.89
C ASP A 18 8.46 4.10 2.65
N LEU A 19 7.88 3.26 3.52
CA LEU A 19 7.82 1.81 3.33
C LEU A 19 7.11 1.48 2.01
N LEU A 20 5.90 1.99 1.81
CA LEU A 20 5.03 1.65 0.69
C LEU A 20 5.61 2.05 -0.68
N VAL A 21 6.33 3.17 -0.76
CA VAL A 21 6.94 3.63 -2.02
C VAL A 21 8.28 2.97 -2.32
N ASN A 22 8.84 2.21 -1.37
CA ASN A 22 10.06 1.43 -1.54
C ASN A 22 9.73 -0.02 -1.91
N PRO A 23 9.81 -0.39 -3.20
CA PRO A 23 9.38 -1.72 -3.66
C PRO A 23 10.19 -2.86 -3.07
N ALA A 24 11.49 -2.64 -2.81
CA ALA A 24 12.33 -3.63 -2.16
C ALA A 24 11.84 -3.92 -0.73
N ARG A 25 11.24 -2.95 -0.04
CA ARG A 25 10.75 -3.14 1.34
C ARG A 25 9.29 -3.59 1.39
N SER A 26 8.44 -3.11 0.48
CA SER A 26 6.99 -3.35 0.50
C SER A 26 6.51 -4.50 -0.40
N GLY A 27 7.30 -4.90 -1.40
CA GLY A 27 6.86 -5.84 -2.43
C GLY A 27 5.84 -5.25 -3.41
N ILE A 28 5.66 -3.92 -3.44
CA ILE A 28 4.79 -3.25 -4.41
C ILE A 28 5.47 -2.03 -5.02
N TYR A 29 5.15 -1.75 -6.28
CA TYR A 29 5.68 -0.58 -6.98
C TYR A 29 4.59 0.47 -7.19
N LEU A 30 4.50 1.40 -6.25
CA LEU A 30 3.62 2.57 -6.37
C LEU A 30 4.34 3.67 -7.14
N THR A 31 3.93 3.90 -8.39
CA THR A 31 4.39 5.04 -9.19
C THR A 31 3.64 6.32 -8.79
N ARG A 32 4.17 7.49 -9.17
CA ARG A 32 3.42 8.76 -9.05
C ARG A 32 2.07 8.69 -9.78
N GLY A 33 2.04 8.02 -10.94
CA GLY A 33 0.82 7.81 -11.73
C GLY A 33 -0.23 6.99 -10.98
N ARG A 34 0.18 5.87 -10.34
CA ARG A 34 -0.73 5.04 -9.51
C ARG A 34 -1.27 5.82 -8.31
N ILE A 35 -0.42 6.58 -7.62
CA ILE A 35 -0.85 7.43 -6.49
C ILE A 35 -1.86 8.49 -6.95
N ARG A 36 -1.59 9.17 -8.07
CA ARG A 36 -2.53 10.17 -8.64
C ARG A 36 -3.83 9.55 -9.09
N ARG A 37 -3.79 8.36 -9.69
CA ARG A 37 -4.99 7.62 -10.09
C ARG A 37 -5.86 7.32 -8.88
N MET A 38 -5.30 6.71 -7.82
CA MET A 38 -6.04 6.43 -6.60
C MET A 38 -6.64 7.71 -6.00
N ALA A 39 -5.85 8.78 -5.91
CA ALA A 39 -6.35 10.05 -5.39
C ALA A 39 -7.50 10.61 -6.23
N ARG A 40 -7.39 10.60 -7.57
CA ARG A 40 -8.45 11.03 -8.49
C ARG A 40 -9.71 10.19 -8.34
N GLU A 41 -9.59 8.86 -8.30
CA GLU A 41 -10.73 7.96 -8.12
C GLU A 41 -11.41 8.16 -6.76
N MET A 42 -10.68 8.67 -5.78
CA MET A 42 -11.21 9.07 -4.49
C MET A 42 -11.61 10.56 -4.44
N GLY A 43 -11.45 11.36 -5.49
CA GLY A 43 -11.67 12.81 -5.40
C GLY A 43 -10.71 13.57 -4.47
N LEU A 44 -9.60 12.95 -4.06
CA LEU A 44 -8.59 13.50 -3.15
C LEU A 44 -7.44 14.17 -3.90
N ARG A 45 -6.71 15.05 -3.22
CA ARG A 45 -5.58 15.80 -3.78
C ARG A 45 -4.24 15.28 -3.22
N PRO A 46 -3.45 14.51 -4.00
CA PRO A 46 -2.19 13.95 -3.50
C PRO A 46 -1.03 14.97 -3.50
N GLY A 47 -1.22 16.14 -4.12
CA GLY A 47 -0.16 17.12 -4.36
C GLY A 47 0.81 16.74 -5.50
N VAL A 48 1.82 17.58 -5.72
CA VAL A 48 2.87 17.41 -6.72
C VAL A 48 4.22 17.39 -6.00
N GLN A 49 4.61 16.24 -5.44
CA GLN A 49 5.88 16.06 -4.73
C GLN A 49 6.57 14.71 -5.06
N GLY A 50 7.54 14.30 -4.22
CA GLY A 50 8.06 12.93 -4.18
C GLY A 50 6.98 11.92 -3.81
N ARG A 51 7.16 10.65 -4.21
CA ARG A 51 6.15 9.58 -4.02
C ARG A 51 5.73 9.42 -2.57
N ALA A 52 6.68 9.41 -1.63
CA ALA A 52 6.41 9.29 -0.20
C ALA A 52 5.48 10.42 0.27
N ARG A 53 5.85 11.69 0.03
CA ARG A 53 5.02 12.85 0.37
C ARG A 53 3.65 12.81 -0.29
N MET A 54 3.55 12.40 -1.56
CA MET A 54 2.25 12.28 -2.23
C MET A 54 1.35 11.23 -1.57
N LEU A 55 1.92 10.09 -1.18
CA LEU A 55 1.17 9.02 -0.50
C LEU A 55 0.80 9.44 0.92
N GLU A 56 1.71 10.10 1.64
CA GLU A 56 1.45 10.67 2.96
C GLU A 56 0.30 11.69 2.92
N ASN A 57 0.31 12.61 1.95
CA ASN A 57 -0.78 13.56 1.74
C ASN A 57 -2.10 12.83 1.45
N LEU A 58 -2.07 11.82 0.57
CA LEU A 58 -3.26 11.02 0.27
C LEU A 58 -3.84 10.35 1.52
N PHE A 59 -2.99 9.84 2.42
CA PHE A 59 -3.44 9.31 3.71
C PHE A 59 -4.01 10.39 4.63
N ARG A 60 -3.41 11.58 4.69
CA ARG A 60 -3.93 12.70 5.49
C ARG A 60 -5.31 13.12 5.00
N GLU A 61 -5.47 13.34 3.70
CA GLU A 61 -6.75 13.71 3.07
C GLU A 61 -7.82 12.63 3.30
N ALA A 62 -7.46 11.35 3.08
CA ALA A 62 -8.37 10.24 3.35
C ALA A 62 -8.74 10.13 4.84
N GLY A 63 -7.83 10.46 5.76
CA GLY A 63 -8.13 10.52 7.19
C GLY A 63 -9.11 11.63 7.52
N LEU A 64 -8.90 12.84 6.98
CA LEU A 64 -9.77 14.01 7.19
C LEU A 64 -11.19 13.78 6.65
N GLU A 65 -11.33 13.07 5.53
CA GLU A 65 -12.65 12.74 4.95
C GLU A 65 -13.29 11.47 5.54
N GLY A 66 -12.65 10.79 6.49
CA GLY A 66 -13.16 9.52 7.02
C GLY A 66 -13.12 8.37 6.00
N ARG A 67 -12.22 8.45 5.02
CA ARG A 67 -12.06 7.47 3.91
C ARG A 67 -10.78 6.65 4.00
N ALA A 68 -10.14 6.64 5.16
CA ALA A 68 -8.96 5.81 5.41
C ALA A 68 -9.18 4.30 5.12
N PRO A 69 -10.32 3.67 5.47
CA PRO A 69 -10.58 2.27 5.10
C PRO A 69 -10.60 2.03 3.58
N GLU A 70 -11.16 2.97 2.82
CA GLU A 70 -11.21 2.90 1.36
C GLU A 70 -9.80 2.93 0.77
N LEU A 71 -8.96 3.86 1.23
CA LEU A 71 -7.56 3.97 0.78
C LEU A 71 -6.77 2.69 1.08
N LEU A 72 -6.91 2.14 2.29
CA LEU A 72 -6.26 0.89 2.68
C LEU A 72 -6.73 -0.28 1.81
N GLY A 73 -8.02 -0.31 1.46
CA GLY A 73 -8.57 -1.28 0.52
C GLY A 73 -7.98 -1.16 -0.89
N ARG A 74 -7.82 0.07 -1.41
CA ARG A 74 -7.18 0.31 -2.72
C ARG A 74 -5.71 -0.11 -2.72
N LEU A 75 -4.97 0.14 -1.64
CA LEU A 75 -3.59 -0.31 -1.50
C LEU A 75 -3.49 -1.85 -1.45
N ASP A 76 -4.42 -2.54 -0.78
CA ASP A 76 -4.50 -4.02 -0.81
C ASP A 76 -4.75 -4.54 -2.23
N ALA A 77 -5.61 -3.87 -2.99
CA ALA A 77 -5.90 -4.21 -4.38
C ALA A 77 -4.68 -4.01 -5.30
N GLU A 78 -3.93 -2.90 -5.14
CA GLU A 78 -2.68 -2.66 -5.87
C GLU A 78 -1.63 -3.75 -5.57
N ALA A 79 -1.52 -4.17 -4.31
CA ALA A 79 -0.64 -5.27 -3.91
C ALA A 79 -1.10 -6.61 -4.48
N ALA A 80 -2.41 -6.86 -4.54
CA ALA A 80 -2.99 -8.05 -5.17
C ALA A 80 -2.65 -8.11 -6.67
N ALA A 81 -2.88 -7.02 -7.40
CA ALA A 81 -2.59 -6.93 -8.82
C ALA A 81 -1.10 -7.18 -9.11
N MET A 82 -0.20 -6.59 -8.31
CA MET A 82 1.24 -6.83 -8.46
C MET A 82 1.63 -8.29 -8.23
N ILE A 83 1.01 -8.99 -7.29
CA ILE A 83 1.25 -10.43 -7.08
C ILE A 83 0.84 -11.23 -8.31
N GLU A 84 -0.31 -10.92 -8.92
CA GLU A 84 -0.76 -11.60 -10.15
C GLU A 84 0.14 -11.29 -11.34
N ASP A 85 0.59 -10.04 -11.49
CA ASP A 85 1.57 -9.66 -12.51
C ASP A 85 2.87 -10.47 -12.34
N CYS A 86 3.43 -10.53 -11.13
CA CYS A 86 4.64 -11.32 -10.85
C CYS A 86 4.45 -12.82 -11.13
N ARG A 87 3.26 -13.38 -10.84
CA ARG A 87 2.92 -14.77 -11.17
C ARG A 87 2.83 -14.99 -12.67
N ALA A 88 2.22 -14.06 -13.41
CA ALA A 88 2.16 -14.13 -14.87
C ALA A 88 3.57 -14.09 -15.49
N TRP A 89 4.43 -13.17 -15.03
CA TRP A 89 5.82 -13.09 -15.43
C TRP A 89 6.60 -14.36 -15.09
N THR A 90 6.39 -14.94 -13.91
CA THR A 90 7.03 -16.21 -13.51
C THR A 90 6.63 -17.37 -14.42
N ARG A 91 5.37 -17.41 -14.89
CA ARG A 91 4.91 -18.43 -15.86
C ARG A 91 5.53 -18.22 -17.24
N ALA A 92 5.63 -16.97 -17.69
CA ALA A 92 6.22 -16.62 -18.98
C ALA A 92 7.75 -16.77 -19.01
N CYS A 93 8.41 -16.60 -17.88
CA CYS A 93 9.86 -16.71 -17.72
C CYS A 93 10.21 -17.49 -16.44
N PRO A 94 10.24 -18.83 -16.50
CA PRO A 94 10.54 -19.68 -15.33
C PRO A 94 11.86 -19.35 -14.60
N PRO A 95 12.96 -18.97 -15.28
CA PRO A 95 14.20 -18.57 -14.60
C PRO A 95 14.02 -17.38 -13.64
N ALA A 96 13.04 -16.49 -13.90
CA ALA A 96 12.77 -15.33 -13.05
C ALA A 96 12.04 -15.68 -11.73
N LYS A 97 11.61 -16.93 -11.54
CA LYS A 97 10.84 -17.38 -10.35
C LYS A 97 11.53 -17.02 -9.03
N ALA A 98 12.85 -17.18 -8.96
CA ALA A 98 13.61 -16.89 -7.75
C ALA A 98 13.59 -15.39 -7.43
N ALA A 99 13.70 -14.52 -8.44
CA ALA A 99 13.67 -13.07 -8.27
C ALA A 99 12.32 -12.57 -7.72
N TRP A 100 11.20 -13.19 -8.15
CA TRP A 100 9.86 -12.80 -7.72
C TRP A 100 9.43 -13.39 -6.37
N LYS A 101 10.08 -14.46 -5.90
CA LYS A 101 9.68 -15.17 -4.67
C LYS A 101 9.62 -14.24 -3.46
N ASP A 102 10.69 -13.51 -3.20
CA ASP A 102 10.79 -12.61 -2.04
C ASP A 102 9.93 -11.36 -2.19
N TRP A 103 9.75 -10.90 -3.43
CA TRP A 103 8.89 -9.78 -3.76
C TRP A 103 7.42 -10.11 -3.46
N ILE A 104 6.94 -11.27 -3.94
CA ILE A 104 5.59 -11.79 -3.67
C ILE A 104 5.39 -12.03 -2.17
N ALA A 105 6.40 -12.55 -1.47
CA ALA A 105 6.32 -12.77 -0.02
C ALA A 105 6.09 -11.46 0.74
N ARG A 106 6.85 -10.40 0.43
CA ARG A 106 6.67 -9.06 1.02
C ARG A 106 5.32 -8.46 0.67
N ALA A 107 4.88 -8.59 -0.59
CA ALA A 107 3.56 -8.12 -1.00
C ALA A 107 2.43 -8.81 -0.21
N ARG A 108 2.51 -10.13 0.00
CA ARG A 108 1.53 -10.87 0.81
C ARG A 108 1.51 -10.43 2.27
N GLU A 109 2.68 -10.21 2.85
CA GLU A 109 2.80 -9.67 4.20
C GLU A 109 2.22 -8.26 4.32
N LEU A 110 2.52 -7.40 3.35
CA LEU A 110 1.93 -6.06 3.27
C LEU A 110 0.40 -6.12 3.23
N ARG A 111 -0.17 -7.00 2.40
CA ARG A 111 -1.62 -7.19 2.29
C ARG A 111 -2.25 -7.59 3.62
N ARG A 112 -1.61 -8.49 4.38
CA ARG A 112 -2.10 -8.89 5.71
C ARG A 112 -2.23 -7.65 6.61
N HIS A 113 -1.18 -6.84 6.69
CA HIS A 113 -1.17 -5.65 7.54
C HIS A 113 -2.08 -4.53 7.05
N LEU A 114 -2.24 -4.34 5.74
CA LEU A 114 -3.22 -3.41 5.17
C LEU A 114 -4.66 -3.79 5.54
N ARG A 115 -4.99 -5.09 5.51
CA ARG A 115 -6.33 -5.57 5.89
C ARG A 115 -6.58 -5.46 7.39
N GLU A 116 -5.57 -5.74 8.22
CA GLU A 116 -5.63 -5.53 9.66
C GLU A 116 -5.87 -4.05 10.00
N ALA A 117 -5.08 -3.15 9.40
CA ALA A 117 -5.24 -1.71 9.55
C ALA A 117 -6.62 -1.23 9.08
N ARG A 118 -7.11 -1.77 7.95
CA ARG A 118 -8.43 -1.44 7.42
C ARG A 118 -9.53 -1.83 8.41
N ARG A 119 -9.51 -3.05 8.95
CA ARG A 119 -10.48 -3.51 9.95
C ARG A 119 -10.43 -2.67 11.23
N ALA A 120 -9.23 -2.25 11.65
CA ALA A 120 -9.09 -1.37 12.81
C ALA A 120 -9.70 0.02 12.54
N ALA A 121 -9.45 0.59 11.35
CA ALA A 121 -10.02 1.87 10.94
C ALA A 121 -11.54 1.82 10.81
N GLU A 122 -12.11 0.75 10.24
CA GLU A 122 -13.57 0.52 10.16
C GLU A 122 -14.19 0.49 11.57
N LYS A 123 -13.58 -0.23 12.52
CA LYS A 123 -14.06 -0.26 13.92
C LYS A 123 -14.05 1.11 14.58
N MET A 124 -13.00 1.90 14.39
CA MET A 124 -12.89 3.25 14.97
C MET A 124 -13.98 4.19 14.44
N GLN A 125 -14.34 4.05 13.16
CA GLN A 125 -15.43 4.83 12.54
C GLN A 125 -16.80 4.43 13.09
N SER A 126 -17.05 3.13 13.28
CA SER A 126 -18.29 2.63 13.85
C SER A 126 -18.48 2.97 15.33
N SER A 127 -17.41 3.23 16.08
CA SER A 127 -17.47 3.64 17.49
C SER A 127 -17.60 5.16 17.70
N SER A 128 -17.52 5.95 16.62
CA SER A 128 -17.62 7.41 16.66
C SER A 128 -18.99 7.94 16.19
N GLN A 129 -19.92 7.02 15.86
CA GLN A 129 -21.33 7.28 15.55
C GLN A 129 -22.19 6.86 16.74
#